data_AF-A0ABD1WAB5-F1
#
_entry.id   AF-A0ABD1WAB5-F1
#
_cell.length_a   1.000
_cell.length_b   1.000
_cell.length_c   1.000
_cell.angle_alpha   90.00
_cell.angle_beta   90.00
_cell.angle_gamma   90.00
#
_symmetry.space_group_name_H-M   'P 1'
#
loop_
_entity.id
_entity.type
_entity.pdbx_description
1 polymer ?
#
loop_
_entity_poly.entity_id
_entity_poly.type
_entity_poly.pdbx_seq_one_letter_code
_entity_poly.pdbx_strand_id
1 'polypeptide(L)'
;MTKSNEEKSDGLEIISIGKRYSGPWDKKYWSSSRGKDRYPYPIGYKTSRTLNGITYKMEILEGHKGPLFMIMSTDGKSCSAQTPDIVWECFQKKSCSRIKLLHGKRFSCKIDGVEFFGFKNAFVQRLLRELVANAGGSAEQSSSPSNFRIEASDTVQQSTESN
;
A
#
# COMPACT_ATOMS: atom_id res chain seq x y z
N MET A 1 -17.32 -26.23 9.61
CA MET A 1 -16.84 -24.84 9.68
C MET A 1 -15.44 -24.75 9.09
N THR A 2 -15.32 -24.51 7.80
CA THR A 2 -14.05 -24.25 7.12
C THR A 2 -13.62 -22.81 7.44
N LYS A 3 -12.56 -22.66 8.23
CA LYS A 3 -11.87 -21.39 8.41
C LYS A 3 -11.15 -21.11 7.10
N SER A 4 -11.76 -20.28 6.25
CA SER A 4 -11.10 -19.68 5.10
C SER A 4 -9.83 -19.01 5.62
N ASN A 5 -8.67 -19.55 5.23
CA ASN A 5 -7.40 -18.86 5.29
C ASN A 5 -7.52 -17.74 4.25
N GLU A 6 -8.21 -16.67 4.62
CA GLU A 6 -8.22 -15.42 3.87
C GLU A 6 -6.80 -14.87 4.01
N GLU A 7 -5.98 -15.28 3.05
CA GLU A 7 -4.67 -14.73 2.78
C GLU A 7 -4.82 -13.21 2.89
N LYS A 8 -4.24 -12.65 3.96
CA LYS A 8 -4.44 -11.27 4.41
C LYS A 8 -3.95 -10.27 3.35
N SER A 9 -4.72 -10.09 2.28
CA SER A 9 -4.78 -8.82 1.59
C SER A 9 -5.34 -7.86 2.62
N ASP A 10 -4.46 -7.11 3.25
CA ASP A 10 -4.69 -6.28 4.44
C ASP A 10 -5.58 -5.06 4.14
N GLY A 11 -6.53 -5.22 3.20
CA GLY A 11 -7.36 -4.21 2.57
C GLY A 11 -6.58 -3.18 1.74
N LEU A 12 -5.28 -3.38 1.51
CA LEU A 12 -4.41 -2.40 0.86
C LEU A 12 -4.44 -2.56 -0.66
N GLU A 13 -4.86 -1.49 -1.34
CA GLU A 13 -4.89 -1.37 -2.79
C GLU A 13 -3.90 -0.30 -3.24
N ILE A 14 -3.10 -0.61 -4.26
CA ILE A 14 -2.20 0.37 -4.90
C ILE A 14 -2.95 1.00 -6.06
N ILE A 15 -3.21 2.31 -5.96
CA ILE A 15 -3.86 3.10 -7.01
C ILE A 15 -2.82 3.62 -7.99
N SER A 16 -1.67 4.06 -7.48
CA SER A 16 -0.57 4.59 -8.29
C SER A 16 0.75 4.36 -7.56
N ILE A 17 1.76 3.95 -8.30
CA ILE A 17 3.12 3.78 -7.77
C ILE A 17 3.84 5.14 -7.67
N GLY A 18 3.44 6.09 -8.51
CA GLY A 18 4.11 7.37 -8.64
C GLY A 18 5.43 7.27 -9.41
N LYS A 19 6.26 8.31 -9.26
CA LYS A 19 7.56 8.45 -9.92
C LYS A 19 8.66 8.64 -8.88
N ARG A 20 9.86 8.16 -9.20
CA ARG A 20 11.04 8.45 -8.39
C ARG A 20 11.30 9.96 -8.39
N TYR A 21 11.57 10.52 -7.21
CA TYR A 21 12.02 11.91 -7.11
C TYR A 21 13.46 12.04 -7.62
N SER A 22 13.72 13.07 -8.41
CA SER A 22 15.07 13.46 -8.83
C SER A 22 15.22 14.94 -8.57
N GLY A 23 15.93 15.29 -7.50
CA GLY A 23 16.15 16.69 -7.13
C GLY A 23 17.13 16.84 -5.96
N PRO A 24 17.36 18.07 -5.48
CA PRO A 24 18.39 18.37 -4.47
C PRO A 24 18.22 17.57 -3.16
N TRP A 25 16.98 17.18 -2.86
CA TRP A 25 16.64 16.41 -1.66
C TRP A 25 16.52 14.90 -1.89
N ASP A 26 17.00 14.34 -3.01
CA ASP A 26 16.84 12.92 -3.38
C ASP A 26 17.10 11.98 -2.19
N LYS A 27 18.18 12.20 -1.44
CA LYS A 27 18.54 11.39 -0.26
C LYS A 27 17.44 11.29 0.80
N LYS A 28 16.58 12.30 0.95
CA LYS A 28 15.44 12.34 1.89
C LYS A 28 14.23 11.54 1.41
N TYR A 29 14.14 11.26 0.11
CA TYR A 29 13.07 10.47 -0.51
C TYR A 29 13.39 8.97 -0.51
N TRP A 30 14.13 8.51 0.50
CA TRP A 30 14.43 7.09 0.69
C TRP A 30 14.21 6.73 2.14
N SER A 31 13.85 5.48 2.38
CA SER A 31 13.85 4.92 3.72
C SER A 31 15.25 4.99 4.35
N SER A 32 15.28 5.13 5.68
CA SER A 32 16.51 5.17 6.48
C SER A 32 17.18 3.79 6.64
N SER A 33 16.53 2.72 6.14
CA SER A 33 17.07 1.37 6.11
C SER A 33 18.42 1.34 5.38
N ARG A 34 19.38 0.59 5.94
CA ARG A 34 20.70 0.42 5.33
C ARG A 34 20.68 -0.71 4.31
N GLY A 35 21.41 -0.55 3.21
CA GLY A 35 21.66 -1.64 2.25
C GLY A 35 20.45 -2.01 1.38
N LYS A 36 20.25 -3.32 1.19
CA LYS A 36 19.31 -3.91 0.21
C LYS A 36 17.83 -3.65 0.51
N ASP A 37 17.51 -3.34 1.77
CA ASP A 37 16.14 -3.10 2.23
C ASP A 37 15.72 -1.62 2.11
N ARG A 38 16.58 -0.80 1.50
CA ARG A 38 16.27 0.60 1.22
C ARG A 38 15.29 0.68 0.05
N TYR A 39 14.22 1.45 0.23
CA TYR A 39 13.22 1.70 -0.80
C TYR A 39 12.99 3.21 -0.96
N PRO A 40 12.68 3.69 -2.17
CA PRO A 40 12.35 5.09 -2.39
C PRO A 40 10.94 5.42 -1.85
N TYR A 41 10.71 6.69 -1.58
CA TYR A 41 9.39 7.30 -1.41
C TYR A 41 9.00 8.00 -2.72
N PRO A 42 8.28 7.33 -3.63
CA PRO A 42 7.92 7.92 -4.91
C PRO A 42 6.83 8.98 -4.78
N ILE A 43 6.97 10.04 -5.57
CA ILE A 43 6.00 11.14 -5.63
C ILE A 43 4.82 10.70 -6.50
N GLY A 44 3.60 10.93 -6.01
CA GLY A 44 2.37 10.46 -6.63
C GLY A 44 2.05 9.00 -6.32
N TYR A 45 2.76 8.39 -5.36
CA TYR A 45 2.34 7.13 -4.77
C TYR A 45 0.97 7.32 -4.13
N LYS A 46 0.01 6.47 -4.49
CA LYS A 46 -1.35 6.48 -3.98
C LYS A 46 -1.76 5.08 -3.61
N THR A 47 -2.26 4.93 -2.39
CA THR A 47 -2.86 3.70 -1.92
C THR A 47 -4.22 3.97 -1.29
N SER A 48 -5.05 2.94 -1.28
CA SER A 48 -6.31 2.92 -0.55
C SER A 48 -6.27 1.78 0.45
N ARG A 49 -6.80 1.98 1.65
CA ARG A 49 -7.02 0.90 2.62
C ARG A 49 -8.34 1.06 3.31
N THR A 50 -9.09 -0.02 3.45
CA THR A 50 -10.32 -0.01 4.25
C THR A 50 -10.05 -0.65 5.62
N LEU A 51 -10.17 0.13 6.70
CA LEU A 51 -10.09 -0.38 8.07
C LEU A 51 -11.36 -0.02 8.84
N ASN A 52 -11.97 -1.00 9.51
CA ASN A 52 -13.20 -0.81 10.31
C ASN A 52 -14.33 -0.10 9.55
N GLY A 53 -14.45 -0.34 8.24
CA GLY A 53 -15.47 0.30 7.38
C GLY A 53 -15.16 1.74 6.94
N ILE A 54 -13.99 2.30 7.31
CA ILE A 54 -13.51 3.59 6.82
C ILE A 54 -12.45 3.35 5.76
N THR A 55 -12.62 3.97 4.59
CA THR A 55 -11.62 3.93 3.52
C THR A 55 -10.67 5.12 3.68
N TYR A 56 -9.39 4.81 3.72
CA TYR A 56 -8.29 5.74 3.83
C TYR A 56 -7.54 5.78 2.52
N LYS A 57 -7.41 6.96 1.94
CA LYS A 57 -6.57 7.25 0.79
C LYS A 57 -5.26 7.84 1.30
N MET A 58 -4.15 7.21 0.97
CA MET A 58 -2.82 7.70 1.29
C MET A 58 -2.14 8.20 0.04
N GLU A 59 -1.38 9.27 0.17
CA GLU A 59 -0.64 9.87 -0.93
C GLU A 59 0.74 10.35 -0.47
N ILE A 60 1.74 10.24 -1.35
CA ILE A 60 3.05 10.86 -1.17
C ILE A 60 3.18 11.99 -2.17
N LEU A 61 3.34 13.20 -1.67
CA LEU A 61 3.58 14.40 -2.45
C LEU A 61 5.03 14.86 -2.34
N GLU A 62 5.43 15.67 -3.32
CA GLU A 62 6.67 16.42 -3.24
C GLU A 62 6.55 17.51 -2.17
N GLY A 63 7.46 17.52 -1.20
CA GLY A 63 7.55 18.57 -0.19
C GLY A 63 8.84 19.38 -0.32
N HIS A 64 8.82 20.60 0.20
CA HIS A 64 9.93 21.56 0.09
C HIS A 64 11.27 21.09 0.70
N LYS A 65 11.23 20.16 1.67
CA LYS A 65 12.41 19.64 2.39
C LYS A 65 12.43 18.10 2.48
N GLY A 66 11.76 17.43 1.55
CA GLY A 66 11.58 15.97 1.57
C GLY A 66 10.13 15.56 1.24
N PRO A 67 9.81 14.27 1.29
CA PRO A 67 8.48 13.77 0.98
C PRO A 67 7.43 14.32 1.95
N LEU A 68 6.24 14.57 1.42
CA LEU A 68 5.06 14.92 2.21
C LEU A 68 4.06 13.77 2.13
N PHE A 69 3.90 13.07 3.23
CA PHE A 69 2.92 12.00 3.38
C PHE A 69 1.57 12.60 3.75
N MET A 70 0.52 12.12 3.12
CA MET A 70 -0.85 12.58 3.35
C MET A 70 -1.78 11.38 3.54
N ILE A 71 -2.70 11.52 4.49
CA ILE A 71 -3.79 10.58 4.74
C ILE A 71 -5.09 11.35 4.63
N MET A 72 -6.03 10.82 3.87
CA MET A 72 -7.39 11.32 3.73
C MET A 72 -8.36 10.18 3.99
N SER A 73 -9.35 10.38 4.84
CA SER A 73 -10.42 9.41 5.08
C SER A 73 -11.71 9.85 4.42
N THR A 74 -12.57 8.87 4.10
CA THR A 74 -13.91 9.13 3.57
C THR A 74 -14.80 9.91 4.54
N ASP A 75 -14.45 9.99 5.82
CA ASP A 75 -15.13 10.82 6.83
C ASP A 75 -14.78 12.33 6.77
N GLY A 76 -13.99 12.74 5.76
CA GLY A 76 -13.59 14.13 5.52
C GLY A 76 -12.40 14.61 6.35
N LYS A 77 -11.76 13.75 7.15
CA LYS A 77 -10.53 14.12 7.87
C LYS A 77 -9.31 13.92 6.98
N SER A 78 -8.33 14.81 7.17
CA SER A 78 -7.03 14.68 6.52
C SER A 78 -5.88 15.11 7.43
N CYS A 79 -4.72 14.51 7.21
CA CYS A 79 -3.46 14.83 7.85
C CYS A 79 -2.33 14.79 6.84
N SER A 80 -1.34 15.65 7.03
CA SER A 80 -0.09 15.62 6.28
C SER A 80 1.10 15.72 7.25
N ALA A 81 2.19 15.01 6.94
CA ALA A 81 3.44 15.09 7.68
C ALA A 81 4.64 14.62 6.85
N GLN A 82 5.84 14.77 7.39
CA GLN A 82 7.10 14.44 6.70
C GLN A 82 7.49 12.95 6.79
N THR A 83 6.84 12.18 7.65
CA THR A 83 7.09 10.75 7.81
C THR A 83 5.77 9.98 7.93
N PRO A 84 5.75 8.69 7.54
CA PRO A 84 4.55 7.85 7.61
C PRO A 84 4.03 7.70 9.05
N ASP A 85 4.91 7.56 10.04
CA ASP A 85 4.50 7.42 11.45
C ASP A 85 3.90 8.71 12.01
N ILE A 86 4.50 9.86 11.71
CA ILE A 86 3.99 11.15 12.20
C ILE A 86 2.63 11.47 11.58
N VAL A 87 2.44 11.21 10.27
CA VAL A 87 1.14 11.47 9.63
C VAL A 87 0.07 10.54 10.18
N TRP A 88 0.41 9.28 10.46
CA TRP A 88 -0.50 8.30 11.04
C TRP A 88 -0.88 8.67 12.48
N GLU A 89 0.08 9.03 13.31
CA GLU A 89 -0.16 9.49 14.68
C GLU A 89 -1.00 10.78 14.69
N CYS A 90 -0.69 11.74 13.81
CA CYS A 90 -1.45 12.97 13.63
C CYS A 90 -2.91 12.64 13.27
N PHE A 91 -3.12 11.70 12.35
CA PHE A 91 -4.45 11.25 11.96
C PHE A 91 -5.21 10.57 13.10
N GLN A 92 -4.55 9.67 13.84
CA GLN A 92 -5.12 9.01 15.01
C GLN A 92 -5.57 10.03 16.07
N LYS A 93 -4.76 11.05 16.37
CA LYS A 93 -5.14 12.13 17.29
C LYS A 93 -6.38 12.88 16.82
N LYS A 94 -6.45 13.27 15.54
CA LYS A 94 -7.63 13.94 14.97
C LYS A 94 -8.87 13.05 14.93
N SER A 95 -8.71 11.75 14.71
CA SER A 95 -9.81 10.79 14.64
C SER A 95 -10.33 10.35 16.01
N CYS A 96 -9.44 10.09 16.97
CA CYS A 96 -9.78 9.68 18.34
C CYS A 96 -10.43 10.80 19.16
N SER A 97 -10.22 12.06 18.78
CA SER A 97 -10.86 13.22 19.44
C SER A 97 -12.39 13.14 19.44
N ARG A 98 -13.01 12.49 18.43
CA ARG A 98 -14.47 12.35 18.32
C ARG A 98 -15.07 11.10 19.00
N ILE A 99 -14.27 10.12 19.42
CA ILE A 99 -14.77 8.84 19.98
C ILE A 99 -15.02 8.93 21.48
N LYS A 100 -14.62 10.02 22.13
CA LYS A 100 -14.98 10.28 23.53
C LYS A 100 -16.49 10.39 23.76
N LEU A 101 -17.33 10.36 22.72
CA LEU A 101 -18.78 10.49 22.86
C LEU A 101 -19.60 9.21 22.62
N LEU A 102 -19.03 8.10 22.10
CA LEU A 102 -19.89 6.99 21.63
C LEU A 102 -19.32 5.57 21.78
N HIS A 103 -18.86 5.18 22.97
CA HIS A 103 -18.41 3.82 23.37
C HIS A 103 -16.91 3.54 23.15
N GLY A 104 -16.15 3.66 24.25
CA GLY A 104 -15.26 2.64 24.84
C GLY A 104 -14.28 1.80 24.01
N LYS A 105 -14.25 1.88 22.68
CA LYS A 105 -13.40 1.07 21.82
C LYS A 105 -12.20 1.91 21.42
N ARG A 106 -11.13 1.80 22.21
CA ARG A 106 -9.80 2.27 21.81
C ARG A 106 -9.55 1.76 20.39
N PHE A 107 -9.26 2.64 19.42
CA PHE A 107 -8.69 2.22 18.15
C PHE A 107 -7.28 1.66 18.44
N SER A 108 -7.23 0.41 18.90
CA SER A 108 -6.02 -0.39 19.03
C SER A 108 -5.70 -0.96 17.65
N CYS A 109 -5.52 -0.08 16.66
CA CYS A 109 -4.91 -0.52 15.42
C CYS A 109 -3.41 -0.69 15.72
N LYS A 110 -2.95 -1.94 15.81
CA LYS A 110 -1.53 -2.28 16.02
C LYS A 110 -0.63 -1.93 14.83
N ILE A 111 -1.21 -1.32 13.79
CA ILE A 111 -0.53 -0.95 12.57
C ILE A 111 0.26 0.35 12.78
N ASP A 112 1.56 0.32 12.46
CA ASP A 112 2.40 1.52 12.41
C ASP A 112 2.22 2.28 11.10
N GLY A 113 2.76 3.49 10.99
CA GLY A 113 2.57 4.31 9.80
C GLY A 113 3.20 3.67 8.57
N VAL A 114 4.35 3.03 8.73
CA VAL A 114 5.07 2.35 7.63
C VAL A 114 4.22 1.21 7.03
N GLU A 115 3.64 0.37 7.88
CA GLU A 115 2.73 -0.70 7.51
C GLU A 115 1.42 -0.16 6.96
N PHE A 116 0.92 0.95 7.52
CA PHE A 116 -0.30 1.62 7.07
C PHE A 116 -0.22 2.09 5.61
N PHE A 117 0.94 2.61 5.19
CA PHE A 117 1.22 2.98 3.79
C PHE A 117 1.55 1.78 2.89
N GLY A 118 1.72 0.59 3.47
CA GLY A 118 2.01 -0.64 2.75
C GLY A 118 3.50 -0.92 2.53
N PHE A 119 4.41 -0.14 3.10
CA PHE A 119 5.84 -0.33 2.86
C PHE A 119 6.42 -1.61 3.49
N LYS A 120 5.68 -2.27 4.39
CA LYS A 120 6.04 -3.62 4.89
C LYS A 120 5.57 -4.74 3.95
N ASN A 121 4.72 -4.45 2.97
CA ASN A 121 4.23 -5.45 2.03
C ASN A 121 5.34 -5.80 1.03
N ALA A 122 5.67 -7.08 0.91
CA ALA A 122 6.71 -7.57 0.00
C ALA A 122 6.45 -7.22 -1.47
N PHE A 123 5.18 -7.20 -1.89
CA PHE A 123 4.77 -6.78 -3.24
C PHE A 123 5.04 -5.30 -3.46
N VAL A 124 4.63 -4.43 -2.53
CA VAL A 124 4.92 -2.99 -2.59
C VAL A 124 6.42 -2.76 -2.64
N GLN A 125 7.19 -3.40 -1.77
CA GLN A 125 8.65 -3.25 -1.78
C GLN A 125 9.30 -3.73 -3.08
N ARG A 126 8.81 -4.84 -3.66
CA ARG A 126 9.27 -5.32 -4.98
C ARG A 126 9.01 -4.26 -6.04
N LEU A 127 7.81 -3.70 -6.05
CA LEU A 127 7.39 -2.67 -7.01
C LEU A 127 8.22 -1.38 -6.89
N LEU A 128 8.50 -0.95 -5.65
CA LEU A 128 9.36 0.20 -5.38
C LEU A 128 10.81 -0.04 -5.80
N ARG A 129 11.32 -1.27 -5.66
CA ARG A 129 12.66 -1.64 -6.15
C ARG A 129 12.72 -1.68 -7.67
N GLU A 130 11.70 -2.22 -8.31
CA GLU A 130 11.59 -2.26 -9.77
C GLU A 130 11.55 -0.85 -10.38
N LEU A 131 10.84 0.09 -9.74
CA LEU A 131 10.85 1.51 -10.11
C LEU A 131 12.27 2.11 -10.14
N VAL A 132 13.15 1.68 -9.22
CA VAL A 132 14.56 2.12 -9.20
C VAL A 132 15.37 1.44 -10.29
N ALA A 133 15.18 0.13 -10.49
CA ALA A 133 15.93 -0.65 -11.48
C ALA A 133 15.63 -0.19 -12.92
N ASN A 134 14.36 0.11 -13.22
CA ASN A 134 13.93 0.57 -14.53
C ASN A 134 14.43 1.98 -14.89
N ALA A 135 14.79 2.79 -13.89
CA ALA A 135 15.38 4.12 -14.13
C ALA A 135 16.81 4.07 -14.70
N GLY A 136 17.46 2.90 -14.67
CA GLY A 136 18.84 2.71 -15.11
C GLY A 136 19.02 2.14 -16.52
N GLY A 137 17.94 1.82 -17.25
CA GLY A 137 18.06 1.13 -18.53
C GLY A 137 16.86 1.33 -19.45
N SER A 138 16.93 2.34 -20.32
CA SER A 138 16.28 2.24 -21.62
C SER A 138 17.06 1.21 -22.44
N ALA A 139 16.68 -0.06 -22.33
CA ALA A 139 17.00 -1.09 -23.30
C ALA A 139 15.90 -2.15 -23.25
N GLU A 140 14.92 -1.96 -24.13
CA GLU A 140 13.99 -2.93 -24.71
C GLU A 140 13.92 -4.31 -24.03
N GLN A 141 12.86 -4.61 -23.29
CA GLN A 141 12.20 -5.93 -23.34
C GLN A 141 10.72 -5.75 -23.05
N SER A 142 9.93 -5.78 -24.13
CA SER A 142 8.55 -6.23 -24.09
C SER A 142 8.47 -7.55 -23.31
N SER A 143 7.95 -7.50 -22.08
CA SER A 143 7.41 -8.67 -21.40
C SER A 143 5.95 -8.40 -21.08
N SER A 144 5.12 -8.95 -21.96
CA SER A 144 3.68 -9.01 -21.85
C SER A 144 3.23 -9.50 -20.47
N PRO A 145 2.01 -9.14 -20.01
CA PRO A 145 1.46 -9.70 -18.79
C PRO A 145 1.35 -11.23 -18.95
N SER A 146 2.03 -11.97 -18.07
CA SER A 146 1.90 -13.42 -17.99
C SER A 146 0.46 -13.76 -17.65
N ASN A 147 -0.27 -14.29 -18.64
CA ASN A 147 -1.60 -14.85 -18.49
C ASN A 147 -1.66 -15.77 -17.27
N PHE A 148 -2.54 -15.45 -16.33
CA PHE A 148 -3.01 -16.41 -15.33
C PHE A 148 -3.70 -17.54 -16.09
N ARG A 149 -3.02 -18.68 -16.25
CA ARG A 149 -3.66 -19.93 -16.65
C ARG A 149 -4.46 -20.42 -15.45
N ILE A 150 -5.77 -20.18 -15.49
CA ILE A 150 -6.74 -20.96 -14.73
C ILE A 150 -6.85 -22.29 -15.47
N GLU A 151 -6.24 -23.34 -14.92
CA GLU A 151 -6.48 -24.71 -15.35
C GLU A 151 -7.85 -25.13 -14.80
N ALA A 152 -8.86 -25.09 -15.67
CA ALA A 152 -10.15 -25.69 -15.41
C ALA A 152 -10.00 -27.20 -15.61
N SER A 153 -9.97 -27.97 -14.53
CA SER A 153 -10.12 -29.43 -14.59
C SER A 153 -11.58 -29.76 -14.93
N ASP A 154 -11.85 -30.07 -16.19
CA ASP A 154 -13.10 -30.71 -16.59
C ASP A 154 -13.19 -32.08 -15.92
N THR A 155 -14.16 -32.24 -15.01
CA THR A 155 -14.66 -33.55 -14.60
C THR A 155 -16.11 -33.63 -15.02
N VAL A 156 -16.35 -34.13 -16.24
CA VAL A 156 -17.68 -34.62 -16.62
C VAL A 156 -17.61 -36.13 -16.71
N GLN A 157 -18.25 -36.74 -15.73
CA GLN A 157 -18.66 -38.15 -15.74
C GLN A 157 -19.56 -38.39 -16.95
N GLN A 158 -19.35 -39.49 -17.67
CA GLN A 158 -20.40 -40.05 -18.50
C GLN A 158 -20.73 -41.46 -18.05
N SER A 159 -21.94 -41.55 -17.52
CA SER A 159 -22.67 -42.72 -17.08
C SER A 159 -22.96 -43.67 -18.24
N THR A 160 -23.01 -44.95 -17.88
CA THR A 160 -23.72 -46.08 -18.49
C THR A 160 -24.91 -45.73 -19.39
N GLU A 161 -25.03 -46.35 -20.56
CA GLU A 161 -26.26 -47.06 -20.96
C GLU A 161 -26.07 -47.99 -22.18
N SER A 162 -26.87 -49.06 -22.14
CA SER A 162 -26.89 -50.27 -22.96
C SER A 162 -27.43 -50.08 -24.37
N ASN A 163 -26.99 -50.94 -25.31
CA ASN A 163 -27.87 -51.84 -26.09
C ASN A 163 -27.05 -52.94 -26.75
#